data_AF-A0A916RL22-F1
#
_entry.id   AF-A0A916RL22-F1
#
_cell.length_a   1.000
_cell.length_b   1.000
_cell.length_c   1.000
_cell.angle_alpha   90.00
_cell.angle_beta   90.00
_cell.angle_gamma   90.00
#
_symmetry.space_group_name_H-M   'P 1'
#
loop_
_entity.id
_entity.type
_entity.pdbx_description
1 polymer ?
#
loop_
_entity_poly.entity_id
_entity_poly.type
_entity_poly.pdbx_seq_one_letter_code
_entity_poly.pdbx_strand_id
1 'polypeptide(L)'
;MRKIFFLMLVLPTLFLTACSEDAIEGEEYPYGHYEDDKMIGEVMETNKEEGIIQVDISEWEKRDHKGPDMTDEGYHYSAMINDGTVFAYEDGTEATMDDLKIDQKILVNPPRGDEFEGIAEEIILLDMTYEEKYWRLLSRSHGFNIMVMYHPEEYVPPEMGETMFANVMDILEGTDISAGAGWLPYEEDYIVDFKEELDIEEFPVILVFDTEKLLFKTYDVEELYAYFEEMK
;
A
#
# COMPACT_ATOMS: atom_id res chain seq x y z
N MET A 1 -67.03 -6.86 -50.30
CA MET A 1 -67.39 -5.93 -49.21
C MET A 1 -66.37 -6.08 -48.09
N ARG A 2 -65.86 -4.94 -47.58
CA ARG A 2 -64.95 -4.70 -46.43
C ARG A 2 -64.99 -5.82 -45.35
N LYS A 3 -63.90 -6.18 -44.68
CA LYS A 3 -63.07 -5.30 -43.83
C LYS A 3 -61.62 -5.81 -43.66
N ILE A 4 -60.74 -4.81 -43.58
CA ILE A 4 -59.34 -4.84 -43.13
C ILE A 4 -59.28 -5.25 -41.65
N PHE A 5 -58.29 -6.06 -41.27
CA PHE A 5 -57.73 -5.99 -39.92
C PHE A 5 -56.21 -6.22 -39.96
N PHE A 6 -55.52 -5.26 -39.35
CA PHE A 6 -54.08 -5.10 -39.20
C PHE A 6 -53.38 -6.33 -38.59
N LEU A 7 -52.26 -6.76 -39.18
CA LEU A 7 -51.28 -7.61 -38.50
C LEU A 7 -50.08 -6.72 -38.12
N MET A 8 -49.98 -6.35 -36.84
CA MET A 8 -48.82 -5.65 -36.29
C MET A 8 -47.61 -6.60 -36.29
N LEU A 9 -46.56 -6.18 -36.98
CA LEU A 9 -45.23 -6.76 -36.93
C LEU A 9 -44.58 -6.32 -35.60
N VAL A 10 -44.52 -7.22 -34.61
CA VAL A 10 -43.78 -6.99 -33.36
C VAL A 10 -42.32 -7.37 -33.62
N LEU A 11 -41.45 -6.37 -33.71
CA LEU A 11 -40.00 -6.54 -33.61
C LEU A 11 -39.66 -6.99 -32.18
N PRO A 12 -39.00 -8.14 -31.94
CA PRO A 12 -38.28 -8.33 -30.70
C PRO A 12 -37.02 -7.46 -30.75
N THR A 13 -36.99 -6.40 -29.94
CA THR A 13 -35.74 -5.72 -29.56
C THR A 13 -34.84 -6.76 -28.92
N LEU A 14 -33.73 -7.06 -29.60
CA LEU A 14 -32.57 -7.72 -29.01
C LEU A 14 -32.07 -6.83 -27.86
N PHE A 15 -32.46 -7.16 -26.63
CA PHE A 15 -31.70 -6.73 -25.47
C PHE A 15 -30.37 -7.46 -25.54
N LEU A 16 -29.35 -6.77 -26.03
CA LEU A 16 -27.97 -7.07 -25.68
C LEU A 16 -27.86 -6.75 -24.19
N THR A 17 -28.16 -7.73 -23.35
CA THR A 17 -27.63 -7.77 -22.00
C THR A 17 -26.13 -7.95 -22.19
N ALA A 18 -25.39 -6.84 -22.17
CA ALA A 18 -23.97 -6.90 -21.89
C ALA A 18 -23.84 -7.66 -20.57
N CYS A 19 -23.19 -8.80 -20.62
CA CYS A 19 -22.74 -9.50 -19.44
C CYS A 19 -21.99 -8.48 -18.60
N SER A 20 -22.57 -8.05 -17.48
CA SER A 20 -21.74 -7.71 -16.34
C SER A 20 -20.91 -8.95 -16.10
N GLU A 21 -19.59 -8.81 -16.13
CA GLU A 21 -18.72 -9.78 -15.49
C GLU A 21 -19.28 -9.97 -14.07
N ASP A 22 -19.89 -11.13 -13.87
CA ASP A 22 -20.30 -11.59 -12.56
C ASP A 22 -19.03 -11.49 -11.70
N ALA A 23 -19.10 -10.66 -10.65
CA ALA A 23 -18.12 -10.66 -9.58
C ALA A 23 -17.89 -12.11 -9.18
N ILE A 24 -16.64 -12.53 -9.28
CA ILE A 24 -16.23 -13.91 -9.02
C ILE A 24 -16.62 -14.22 -7.58
N GLU A 25 -17.66 -15.03 -7.41
CA GLU A 25 -18.01 -15.68 -6.16
C GLU A 25 -16.79 -16.52 -5.74
N GLY A 26 -15.96 -15.99 -4.83
CA GLY A 26 -14.79 -16.70 -4.30
C GLY A 26 -13.53 -15.88 -4.10
N GLU A 27 -13.47 -14.59 -4.48
CA GLU A 27 -12.37 -13.75 -4.02
C GLU A 27 -12.53 -13.50 -2.51
N GLU A 28 -11.51 -13.91 -1.76
CA GLU A 28 -11.40 -13.63 -0.33
C GLU A 28 -11.45 -12.12 -0.16
N TYR A 29 -12.43 -11.65 0.62
CA TYR A 29 -12.66 -10.23 0.80
C TYR A 29 -11.42 -9.62 1.50
N PRO A 30 -10.70 -8.66 0.88
CA PRO A 30 -9.31 -8.36 1.26
C PRO A 30 -9.16 -7.94 2.71
N TYR A 31 -10.15 -7.22 3.26
CA TYR A 31 -10.12 -6.71 4.63
C TYR A 31 -11.01 -7.51 5.59
N GLY A 32 -11.55 -8.66 5.18
CA GLY A 32 -12.50 -9.46 5.98
C GLY A 32 -11.91 -10.15 7.20
N HIS A 33 -10.59 -10.06 7.32
CA HIS A 33 -9.83 -10.62 8.41
C HIS A 33 -9.80 -9.70 9.65
N TYR A 34 -10.25 -8.44 9.53
CA TYR A 34 -10.33 -7.51 10.65
C TYR A 34 -11.58 -7.73 11.52
N GLU A 35 -11.40 -7.62 12.84
CA GLU A 35 -12.48 -7.74 13.83
C GLU A 35 -13.02 -6.36 14.22
N ASP A 36 -14.33 -6.27 14.48
CA ASP A 36 -15.02 -5.03 14.87
C ASP A 36 -14.44 -4.40 16.14
N ASP A 37 -13.97 -5.20 17.09
CA ASP A 37 -13.43 -4.74 18.36
C ASP A 37 -11.92 -4.44 18.31
N LYS A 38 -11.28 -4.64 17.15
CA LYS A 38 -9.85 -4.43 16.95
C LYS A 38 -9.59 -3.40 15.87
N MET A 39 -9.65 -2.12 16.22
CA MET A 39 -9.34 -1.03 15.29
C MET A 39 -7.84 -0.99 15.01
N ILE A 40 -7.44 -1.72 13.98
CA ILE A 40 -6.07 -1.78 13.49
C ILE A 40 -5.90 -0.80 12.34
N GLY A 41 -4.78 -0.10 12.33
CA GLY A 41 -4.42 0.83 11.28
C GLY A 41 -2.93 1.11 11.25
N GLU A 42 -2.53 2.02 10.37
CA GLU A 42 -1.14 2.40 10.18
C GLU A 42 -0.91 3.85 10.61
N VAL A 43 0.19 4.12 11.32
CA VAL A 43 0.54 5.47 11.75
C VAL A 43 0.90 6.31 10.52
N MET A 44 0.16 7.39 10.29
CA MET A 44 0.46 8.36 9.24
C MET A 44 1.40 9.46 9.75
N GLU A 45 1.10 10.00 10.93
CA GLU A 45 1.90 11.06 11.58
C GLU A 45 1.65 11.09 13.08
N THR A 46 2.59 11.66 13.83
CA THR A 46 2.47 11.89 15.27
C THR A 46 2.70 13.36 15.61
N ASN A 47 1.81 13.95 16.40
CA ASN A 47 2.03 15.24 17.05
C ASN A 47 2.23 15.02 18.55
N LYS A 48 3.50 14.97 18.97
CA LYS A 48 3.88 14.72 20.37
C LYS A 48 3.51 15.85 21.31
N GLU A 49 3.48 17.10 20.83
CA GLU A 49 3.13 18.26 21.66
C GLU A 49 1.64 18.30 21.98
N GLU A 50 0.81 17.92 21.01
CA GLU A 50 -0.65 17.91 21.16
C GLU A 50 -1.19 16.56 21.63
N GLY A 51 -0.35 15.52 21.68
CA GLY A 51 -0.76 14.17 22.05
C GLY A 51 -1.76 13.60 21.04
N ILE A 52 -1.41 13.63 19.76
CA ILE A 52 -2.26 13.13 18.66
C ILE A 52 -1.46 12.17 17.79
N ILE A 53 -2.07 11.05 17.44
CA ILE A 53 -1.59 10.11 16.42
C ILE A 53 -2.63 10.09 15.31
N GLN A 54 -2.24 10.38 14.07
CA GLN A 54 -3.09 10.13 12.92
C GLN A 54 -2.87 8.70 12.43
N VAL A 55 -3.98 7.99 12.28
CA VAL A 55 -3.98 6.57 11.93
C VAL A 55 -4.81 6.39 10.67
N ASP A 56 -4.24 5.75 9.65
CA ASP A 56 -5.01 5.24 8.52
C ASP A 56 -5.76 3.99 8.99
N ILE A 57 -7.08 4.08 9.01
CA ILE A 57 -7.98 2.98 9.40
C ILE A 57 -8.82 2.52 8.20
N SER A 58 -8.38 2.81 6.97
CA SER A 58 -9.14 2.52 5.75
C SER A 58 -9.49 1.05 5.63
N GLU A 59 -8.54 0.14 5.91
CA GLU A 59 -8.79 -1.29 5.85
C GLU A 59 -9.80 -1.73 6.91
N TRP A 60 -9.62 -1.27 8.16
CA TRP A 60 -10.53 -1.61 9.25
C TRP A 60 -11.94 -1.03 9.03
N GLU A 61 -12.07 0.23 8.64
CA GLU A 61 -13.38 0.87 8.39
C GLU A 61 -14.11 0.14 7.25
N LYS A 62 -13.39 -0.27 6.21
CA LYS A 62 -13.98 -0.92 5.05
C LYS A 62 -14.29 -2.39 5.29
N ARG A 63 -13.85 -3.04 6.36
CA ARG A 63 -13.89 -4.52 6.61
C ARG A 63 -15.22 -5.25 6.36
N ASP A 64 -16.33 -4.54 6.23
CA ASP A 64 -17.64 -5.13 5.90
C ASP A 64 -18.15 -4.79 4.48
N HIS A 65 -17.48 -3.89 3.76
CA HIS A 65 -17.86 -3.42 2.42
C HIS A 65 -17.59 -4.50 1.38
N LYS A 66 -18.53 -4.83 0.48
CA LYS A 66 -18.33 -5.88 -0.54
C LYS A 66 -18.83 -5.45 -1.91
N GLY A 67 -18.14 -5.94 -2.95
CA GLY A 67 -18.55 -5.74 -4.34
C GLY A 67 -18.72 -4.25 -4.68
N PRO A 68 -19.90 -3.81 -5.16
CA PRO A 68 -20.13 -2.41 -5.56
C PRO A 68 -20.05 -1.40 -4.42
N ASP A 69 -20.04 -1.85 -3.16
CA ASP A 69 -19.86 -1.00 -1.98
C ASP A 69 -18.37 -0.81 -1.61
N MET A 70 -17.46 -1.48 -2.33
CA MET A 70 -16.03 -1.19 -2.22
C MET A 70 -15.73 0.14 -2.92
N THR A 71 -15.07 1.02 -2.19
CA THR A 71 -14.81 2.38 -2.62
C THR A 71 -13.35 2.77 -2.36
N ASP A 72 -12.87 3.79 -3.08
CA ASP A 72 -11.45 4.18 -3.05
C ASP A 72 -11.13 5.24 -1.98
N GLU A 73 -12.12 5.79 -1.24
CA GLU A 73 -11.84 6.80 -0.21
C GLU A 73 -10.96 6.28 0.93
N GLY A 74 -10.04 7.11 1.41
CA GLY A 74 -9.30 6.84 2.63
C GLY A 74 -10.08 7.27 3.88
N TYR A 75 -9.89 6.53 4.97
CA TYR A 75 -10.42 6.85 6.30
C TYR A 75 -9.26 7.02 7.27
N HIS A 76 -9.26 8.16 7.97
CA HIS A 76 -8.28 8.42 9.02
C HIS A 76 -8.97 8.59 10.36
N TYR A 77 -8.22 8.31 11.42
CA TYR A 77 -8.63 8.46 12.80
C TYR A 77 -7.56 9.21 13.58
N SER A 78 -7.96 10.27 14.30
CA SER A 78 -7.07 11.00 15.20
C SER A 78 -7.19 10.41 16.60
N ALA A 79 -6.24 9.57 16.99
CA ALA A 79 -6.15 9.06 18.36
C ALA A 79 -5.54 10.13 19.26
N MET A 80 -6.36 10.70 20.15
CA MET A 80 -5.87 11.57 21.22
C MET A 80 -5.27 10.71 22.33
N ILE A 81 -4.18 11.15 22.92
CA ILE A 81 -3.48 10.44 23.98
C ILE A 81 -3.29 11.36 25.19
N ASN A 82 -3.25 10.78 26.38
CA ASN A 82 -3.01 11.48 27.63
C ASN A 82 -2.13 10.66 28.58
N ASP A 83 -1.84 11.18 29.77
CA ASP A 83 -1.01 10.52 30.78
C ASP A 83 -1.54 9.14 31.26
N GLY A 84 -2.81 8.84 30.97
CA GLY A 84 -3.46 7.57 31.27
C GLY A 84 -3.45 6.58 30.10
N THR A 85 -3.05 6.99 28.89
CA THR A 85 -2.96 6.10 27.74
C THR A 85 -1.79 5.13 27.92
N VAL A 86 -2.06 3.84 27.78
CA VAL A 86 -1.06 2.77 27.87
C VAL A 86 -0.49 2.49 26.48
N PHE A 87 0.83 2.35 26.39
CA PHE A 87 1.52 1.90 25.18
C PHE A 87 2.19 0.56 25.45
N ALA A 88 2.02 -0.39 24.54
CA ALA A 88 2.67 -1.69 24.62
C ALA A 88 3.06 -2.21 23.24
N TYR A 89 4.07 -3.06 23.18
CA TYR A 89 4.30 -3.93 22.03
C TYR A 89 3.34 -5.14 22.08
N GLU A 90 3.17 -5.83 20.95
CA GLU A 90 2.30 -7.01 20.83
C GLU A 90 2.65 -8.12 21.84
N ASP A 91 3.92 -8.24 22.23
CA ASP A 91 4.39 -9.20 23.24
C ASP A 91 4.08 -8.79 24.71
N GLY A 92 3.47 -7.61 24.90
CA GLY A 92 3.10 -7.04 26.19
C GLY A 92 4.23 -6.28 26.90
N THR A 93 5.37 -6.07 26.24
CA THR A 93 6.43 -5.19 26.76
C THR A 93 6.02 -3.73 26.66
N GLU A 94 6.53 -2.90 27.58
CA GLU A 94 6.21 -1.47 27.65
C GLU A 94 6.76 -0.74 26.42
N ALA A 95 5.91 0.08 25.80
CA ALA A 95 6.27 0.99 24.72
C ALA A 95 5.95 2.43 25.13
N THR A 96 6.30 3.38 24.28
CA THR A 96 6.04 4.81 24.45
C THR A 96 5.65 5.43 23.12
N MET A 97 5.16 6.67 23.17
CA MET A 97 4.92 7.45 21.96
C MET A 97 6.19 7.67 21.12
N ASP A 98 7.37 7.63 21.74
CA ASP A 98 8.64 7.79 21.04
C ASP A 98 9.03 6.57 20.21
N ASP A 99 8.41 5.42 20.46
CA ASP A 99 8.63 4.18 19.71
C ASP A 99 7.76 4.10 18.43
N LEU A 100 6.76 4.99 18.30
CA LEU A 100 5.93 5.04 17.10
C LEU A 100 6.72 5.58 15.91
N LYS A 101 6.57 4.89 14.79
CA LYS A 101 7.16 5.23 13.49
C LYS A 101 6.07 5.37 12.43
N ILE A 102 6.37 6.09 11.35
CA ILE A 102 5.48 6.19 10.19
C ILE A 102 5.30 4.79 9.58
N ASP A 103 4.08 4.47 9.13
CA ASP A 103 3.61 3.15 8.67
C ASP A 103 3.67 2.03 9.72
N GLN A 104 3.95 2.33 11.00
CA GLN A 104 3.83 1.32 12.05
C GLN A 104 2.36 0.87 12.15
N LYS A 105 2.14 -0.44 12.03
CA LYS A 105 0.85 -1.08 12.31
C LYS A 105 0.55 -1.01 13.80
N ILE A 106 -0.61 -0.47 14.16
CA ILE A 106 -1.04 -0.34 15.55
C ILE A 106 -2.47 -0.81 15.73
N LEU A 107 -2.78 -1.30 16.93
CA LEU A 107 -4.15 -1.47 17.43
C LEU A 107 -4.47 -0.30 18.35
N VAL A 108 -5.62 0.34 18.11
CA VAL A 108 -6.12 1.47 18.91
C VAL A 108 -7.33 1.02 19.72
N ASN A 109 -7.24 1.13 21.05
CA ASN A 109 -8.28 0.76 21.99
C ASN A 109 -8.78 1.97 22.80
N PRO A 110 -10.10 2.11 23.01
CA PRO A 110 -11.16 1.35 22.35
C PRO A 110 -11.25 1.70 20.85
N PRO A 111 -11.88 0.83 20.03
CA PRO A 111 -12.17 1.16 18.64
C PRO A 111 -13.12 2.37 18.54
N ARG A 112 -13.10 3.07 17.41
CA ARG A 112 -14.03 4.19 17.16
C ARG A 112 -15.48 3.69 17.25
N GLY A 113 -16.29 4.38 18.04
CA GLY A 113 -17.72 4.13 18.18
C GLY A 113 -18.50 5.40 18.52
N ASP A 114 -19.83 5.31 18.52
CA ASP A 114 -20.73 6.46 18.70
C ASP A 114 -20.52 7.22 20.03
N GLU A 115 -19.99 6.54 21.05
CA GLU A 115 -19.77 7.10 22.40
C GLU A 115 -18.31 7.48 22.67
N PHE A 116 -17.39 7.26 21.70
CA PHE A 116 -15.97 7.45 21.94
C PHE A 116 -15.56 8.92 21.81
N GLU A 117 -14.98 9.48 22.87
CA GLU A 117 -14.55 10.89 22.93
C GLU A 117 -13.23 11.18 22.19
N GLY A 118 -12.61 10.14 21.61
CA GLY A 118 -11.39 10.27 20.79
C GLY A 118 -10.09 9.96 21.53
N ILE A 119 -10.14 9.73 22.85
CA ILE A 119 -8.98 9.48 23.70
C ILE A 119 -8.69 7.98 23.79
N ALA A 120 -7.57 7.54 23.22
CA ALA A 120 -7.13 6.16 23.32
C ALA A 120 -6.79 5.78 24.78
N GLU A 121 -7.34 4.67 25.23
CA GLU A 121 -6.97 4.04 26.52
C GLU A 121 -5.69 3.24 26.36
N GLU A 122 -5.51 2.58 25.21
CA GLU A 122 -4.37 1.74 24.92
C GLU A 122 -4.01 1.79 23.42
N ILE A 123 -2.71 1.83 23.14
CA ILE A 123 -2.13 1.72 21.80
C ILE A 123 -1.15 0.54 21.82
N ILE A 124 -1.39 -0.47 20.98
CA ILE A 124 -0.50 -1.64 20.86
C ILE A 124 0.24 -1.56 19.52
N LEU A 125 1.56 -1.56 19.57
CA LEU A 125 2.45 -1.63 18.40
C LEU A 125 2.51 -3.09 17.96
N LEU A 126 1.99 -3.37 16.76
CA LEU A 126 1.86 -4.72 16.24
C LEU A 126 3.11 -5.14 15.47
N ASP A 127 3.48 -6.42 15.59
CA ASP A 127 4.53 -6.98 14.75
C ASP A 127 4.06 -6.97 13.29
N MET A 128 4.97 -6.56 12.40
CA MET A 128 4.73 -6.55 10.97
C MET A 128 5.60 -7.60 10.30
N THR A 129 4.98 -8.32 9.37
CA THR A 129 5.66 -9.23 8.46
C THR A 129 6.61 -8.47 7.53
N TYR A 130 7.51 -9.22 6.87
CA TYR A 130 8.40 -8.63 5.87
C TYR A 130 7.61 -7.95 4.74
N GLU A 131 6.54 -8.59 4.26
CA GLU A 131 5.70 -8.06 3.19
C GLU A 131 5.06 -6.72 3.59
N GLU A 132 4.48 -6.64 4.80
CA GLU A 132 3.92 -5.40 5.35
C GLU A 132 4.98 -4.31 5.52
N LYS A 133 6.23 -4.66 5.89
CA LYS A 133 7.30 -3.66 6.04
C LYS A 133 7.86 -3.14 4.72
N TYR A 134 7.87 -3.99 3.69
CA TYR A 134 8.51 -3.72 2.40
C TYR A 134 7.49 -3.48 1.27
N TRP A 135 6.19 -3.37 1.56
CA TRP A 135 5.12 -3.33 0.56
C TRP A 135 5.31 -2.25 -0.51
N ARG A 136 5.90 -1.10 -0.16
CA ARG A 136 6.21 0.00 -1.09
C ARG A 136 7.35 -0.31 -2.06
N LEU A 137 8.21 -1.25 -1.70
CA LEU A 137 9.39 -1.65 -2.47
C LEU A 137 9.15 -2.92 -3.29
N LEU A 138 8.39 -3.87 -2.76
CA LEU A 138 8.11 -5.15 -3.42
C LEU A 138 7.32 -4.97 -4.72
N SER A 139 7.54 -5.89 -5.66
CA SER A 139 6.71 -5.97 -6.86
C SER A 139 5.30 -6.44 -6.49
N ARG A 140 4.28 -5.77 -7.03
CA ARG A 140 2.87 -6.14 -6.82
C ARG A 140 2.43 -7.38 -7.60
N SER A 141 3.23 -7.81 -8.56
CA SER A 141 2.91 -8.95 -9.42
C SER A 141 4.18 -9.65 -9.91
N HIS A 142 4.03 -10.75 -10.63
CA HIS A 142 5.19 -11.44 -11.21
C HIS A 142 5.98 -10.50 -12.14
N GLY A 143 7.22 -10.19 -11.75
CA GLY A 143 8.06 -9.19 -12.37
C GLY A 143 8.95 -8.50 -11.36
N PHE A 144 9.50 -7.36 -11.76
CA PHE A 144 10.39 -6.55 -10.94
C PHE A 144 9.79 -5.19 -10.60
N ASN A 145 10.21 -4.63 -9.47
CA ASN A 145 9.97 -3.24 -9.13
C ASN A 145 11.33 -2.53 -8.95
N ILE A 146 11.55 -1.50 -9.76
CA ILE A 146 12.79 -0.73 -9.78
C ILE A 146 12.55 0.54 -8.97
N MET A 147 13.12 0.59 -7.77
CA MET A 147 12.95 1.69 -6.84
C MET A 147 14.19 2.58 -6.84
N VAL A 148 14.02 3.86 -7.18
CA VAL A 148 15.02 4.88 -6.93
C VAL A 148 14.72 5.50 -5.58
N MET A 149 15.51 5.16 -4.58
CA MET A 149 15.40 5.77 -3.25
C MET A 149 16.36 6.96 -3.17
N TYR A 150 15.89 8.10 -2.68
CA TYR A 150 16.65 9.35 -2.67
C TYR A 150 16.40 10.14 -1.40
N HIS A 151 17.39 10.89 -0.94
CA HIS A 151 17.16 11.84 0.15
C HIS A 151 16.31 13.01 -0.36
N PRO A 152 15.25 13.46 0.34
CA PRO A 152 14.34 14.52 -0.15
C PRO A 152 15.03 15.84 -0.53
N GLU A 153 16.15 16.13 0.13
CA GLU A 153 16.95 17.34 -0.10
C GLU A 153 17.99 17.19 -1.24
N GLU A 154 18.15 15.98 -1.77
CA GLU A 154 19.13 15.66 -2.79
C GLU A 154 18.51 15.63 -4.19
N TYR A 155 19.37 15.87 -5.17
CA TYR A 155 18.99 15.85 -6.58
C TYR A 155 19.05 14.42 -7.13
N VAL A 156 17.95 13.93 -7.67
CA VAL A 156 17.94 12.69 -8.46
C VAL A 156 18.52 12.99 -9.84
N PRO A 157 19.65 12.36 -10.24
CA PRO A 157 20.24 12.55 -11.56
C PRO A 157 19.24 12.23 -12.68
N PRO A 158 19.20 12.99 -13.79
CA PRO A 158 18.24 12.76 -14.88
C PRO A 158 18.29 11.35 -15.45
N GLU A 159 19.47 10.74 -15.47
CA GLU A 159 19.70 9.38 -15.91
C GLU A 159 18.96 8.34 -15.07
N MET A 160 18.67 8.62 -13.79
CA MET A 160 17.85 7.79 -12.90
C MET A 160 16.36 8.17 -12.93
N GLY A 161 15.97 9.08 -13.82
CA GLY A 161 14.58 9.45 -14.04
C GLY A 161 13.86 8.50 -15.00
N GLU A 162 12.78 8.97 -15.61
CA GLU A 162 11.93 8.20 -16.54
C GLU A 162 12.70 7.54 -17.70
N THR A 163 13.81 8.15 -18.15
CA THR A 163 14.65 7.57 -19.21
C THR A 163 15.31 6.26 -18.78
N MET A 164 15.64 6.10 -17.50
CA MET A 164 16.14 4.85 -16.94
C MET A 164 15.15 3.72 -17.18
N PHE A 165 13.91 3.96 -16.79
CA PHE A 165 12.84 2.97 -16.88
C PHE A 165 12.55 2.62 -18.35
N ALA A 166 12.48 3.63 -19.23
CA ALA A 166 12.30 3.40 -20.67
C ALA A 166 13.41 2.50 -21.25
N ASN A 167 14.67 2.73 -20.90
CA ASN A 167 15.78 1.90 -21.37
C ASN A 167 15.70 0.46 -20.84
N VAL A 168 15.31 0.26 -19.58
CA VAL A 168 15.07 -1.08 -19.03
C VAL A 168 13.96 -1.79 -19.81
N MET A 169 12.86 -1.09 -20.10
CA MET A 169 11.76 -1.66 -20.89
C MET A 169 12.20 -2.04 -22.31
N ASP A 170 13.06 -1.24 -22.94
CA ASP A 170 13.65 -1.56 -24.25
C ASP A 170 14.56 -2.81 -24.19
N ILE A 171 15.34 -2.99 -23.10
CA ILE A 171 16.17 -4.20 -22.89
C ILE A 171 15.30 -5.45 -22.78
N LEU A 172 14.22 -5.35 -22.00
CA LEU A 172 13.26 -6.42 -21.73
C LEU A 172 12.30 -6.68 -22.90
N GLU A 173 12.31 -5.87 -23.95
CA GLU A 173 11.44 -6.05 -25.11
C GLU A 173 11.60 -7.45 -25.72
N GLY A 174 10.47 -8.16 -25.85
CA GLY A 174 10.39 -9.51 -26.38
C GLY A 174 10.66 -10.63 -25.37
N THR A 175 10.80 -10.30 -24.08
CA THR A 175 10.82 -11.27 -22.97
C THR A 175 9.43 -11.37 -22.30
N ASP A 176 9.23 -12.40 -21.47
CA ASP A 176 8.03 -12.53 -20.61
C ASP A 176 8.19 -11.77 -19.27
N ILE A 177 9.27 -11.00 -19.11
CA ILE A 177 9.58 -10.28 -17.87
C ILE A 177 8.85 -8.94 -17.87
N SER A 178 8.17 -8.63 -16.76
CA SER A 178 7.56 -7.32 -16.53
C SER A 178 8.36 -6.53 -15.48
N ALA A 179 8.38 -5.21 -15.60
CA ALA A 179 8.99 -4.32 -14.62
C ALA A 179 8.12 -3.07 -14.39
N GLY A 180 8.04 -2.64 -13.14
CA GLY A 180 7.58 -1.32 -12.73
C GLY A 180 8.74 -0.47 -12.23
N ALA A 181 8.53 0.84 -12.11
CA ALA A 181 9.48 1.73 -11.47
C ALA A 181 8.78 2.72 -10.53
N GLY A 182 9.48 3.12 -9.48
CA GLY A 182 9.03 4.10 -8.50
C GLY A 182 10.18 4.94 -7.97
N TRP A 183 9.86 6.16 -7.54
CA TRP A 183 10.80 7.06 -6.89
C TRP A 183 10.30 7.32 -5.47
N LEU A 184 11.10 6.94 -4.49
CA LEU A 184 10.70 6.98 -3.08
C LEU A 184 11.67 7.87 -2.30
N PRO A 185 11.19 8.98 -1.70
CA PRO A 185 11.99 9.70 -0.74
C PRO A 185 12.34 8.80 0.46
N TYR A 186 13.59 8.85 0.91
CA TYR A 186 14.00 8.24 2.16
C TYR A 186 13.41 9.01 3.35
N GLU A 187 12.80 8.27 4.27
CA GLU A 187 12.18 8.80 5.49
C GLU A 187 12.82 8.11 6.70
N GLU A 188 13.55 8.87 7.52
CA GLU A 188 14.27 8.35 8.71
C GLU A 188 13.31 7.82 9.79
N ASP A 189 12.14 8.43 9.91
CA ASP A 189 11.10 8.05 10.87
C ASP A 189 10.17 6.94 10.35
N TYR A 190 10.47 6.35 9.18
CA TYR A 190 9.74 5.20 8.65
C TYR A 190 9.96 3.95 9.52
N ILE A 191 8.98 3.05 9.56
CA ILE A 191 9.04 1.81 10.35
C ILE A 191 10.33 1.01 10.09
N VAL A 192 10.77 0.96 8.84
CA VAL A 192 12.06 0.39 8.44
C VAL A 192 13.07 1.50 8.15
N ASP A 193 14.21 1.48 8.84
CA ASP A 193 15.38 2.24 8.38
C ASP A 193 15.99 1.50 7.19
N PHE A 194 15.50 1.80 5.98
CA PHE A 194 16.00 1.15 4.77
C PHE A 194 17.47 1.45 4.48
N LYS A 195 18.02 2.55 5.01
CA LYS A 195 19.43 2.86 4.83
C LYS A 195 20.28 1.86 5.58
N GLU A 196 19.95 1.60 6.84
CA GLU A 196 20.61 0.58 7.66
C GLU A 196 20.31 -0.84 7.15
N GLU A 197 19.03 -1.19 6.97
CA GLU A 197 18.58 -2.55 6.62
C GLU A 197 19.06 -3.02 5.25
N LEU A 198 19.20 -2.11 4.28
CA LEU A 198 19.67 -2.45 2.93
C LEU A 198 21.14 -2.09 2.70
N ASP A 199 21.89 -1.73 3.74
CA ASP A 199 23.30 -1.29 3.67
C ASP A 199 23.51 -0.21 2.59
N ILE A 200 22.69 0.84 2.58
CA ILE A 200 22.78 1.94 1.60
C ILE A 200 23.87 2.90 2.05
N GLU A 201 24.91 3.03 1.23
CA GLU A 201 26.09 3.85 1.51
C GLU A 201 25.85 5.32 1.13
N GLU A 202 25.18 5.55 0.01
CA GLU A 202 24.89 6.88 -0.54
C GLU A 202 23.52 6.95 -1.21
N PHE A 203 23.01 8.17 -1.39
CA PHE A 203 21.79 8.44 -2.13
C PHE A 203 22.10 9.29 -3.37
N PRO A 204 21.28 9.19 -4.44
CA PRO A 204 20.24 8.18 -4.64
C PRO A 204 20.78 6.78 -4.91
N VAL A 205 19.98 5.75 -4.64
CA VAL A 205 20.28 4.34 -4.90
C VAL A 205 19.18 3.72 -5.75
N ILE A 206 19.57 2.81 -6.65
CA ILE A 206 18.65 2.00 -7.45
C ILE A 206 18.56 0.62 -6.81
N LEU A 207 17.33 0.21 -6.52
CA LEU A 207 17.01 -1.06 -5.89
C LEU A 207 16.06 -1.84 -6.81
N VAL A 208 16.33 -3.12 -7.04
CA VAL A 208 15.44 -4.00 -7.82
C VAL A 208 14.89 -5.07 -6.91
N PHE A 209 13.57 -5.06 -6.73
CA PHE A 209 12.84 -6.04 -5.94
C PHE A 209 12.01 -6.96 -6.84
N ASP A 210 11.81 -8.20 -6.40
CA ASP A 210 10.67 -9.01 -6.85
C ASP A 210 9.53 -8.95 -5.82
N THR A 211 8.62 -9.93 -5.86
CA THR A 211 7.51 -10.04 -4.90
C THR A 211 7.96 -10.44 -3.50
N GLU A 212 9.19 -10.93 -3.33
CA GLU A 212 9.67 -11.54 -2.08
C GLU A 212 10.83 -10.78 -1.44
N LYS A 213 11.70 -10.12 -2.21
CA LYS A 213 12.97 -9.56 -1.69
C LYS A 213 13.68 -8.61 -2.64
N LEU A 214 14.71 -7.96 -2.11
CA LEU A 214 15.74 -7.26 -2.89
C LEU A 214 16.58 -8.28 -3.69
N LEU A 215 16.75 -8.02 -4.98
CA LEU A 215 17.55 -8.82 -5.90
C LEU A 215 18.84 -8.12 -6.33
N PHE A 216 18.78 -6.81 -6.50
CA PHE A 216 19.89 -6.03 -7.03
C PHE A 216 19.90 -4.62 -6.42
N LYS A 217 21.10 -4.10 -6.13
CA LYS A 217 21.33 -2.76 -5.61
C LYS A 217 22.52 -2.17 -6.36
N THR A 218 22.36 -0.96 -6.88
CA THR A 218 23.43 -0.22 -7.55
C THR A 218 23.25 1.29 -7.41
N TYR A 219 24.32 2.03 -7.66
CA TYR A 219 24.35 3.49 -7.75
C TYR A 219 24.59 3.97 -9.19
N ASP A 220 24.72 3.04 -10.15
CA ASP A 220 25.00 3.32 -11.56
C ASP A 220 23.92 2.70 -12.46
N VAL A 221 23.37 3.52 -13.36
CA VAL A 221 22.36 3.09 -14.34
C VAL A 221 22.90 2.06 -15.34
N GLU A 222 24.19 2.10 -15.67
CA GLU A 222 24.80 1.14 -16.59
C GLU A 222 24.90 -0.25 -15.96
N GLU A 223 25.12 -0.34 -14.64
CA GLU A 223 25.06 -1.61 -13.91
C GLU A 223 23.65 -2.18 -13.85
N LEU A 224 22.63 -1.32 -13.71
CA LEU A 224 21.22 -1.71 -13.81
C LEU A 224 20.91 -2.31 -15.19
N TYR A 225 21.35 -1.65 -16.26
CA TYR A 225 21.12 -2.15 -17.62
C TYR A 225 21.81 -3.50 -17.83
N ALA A 226 23.08 -3.62 -17.41
CA ALA A 226 23.81 -4.89 -17.49
C ALA A 226 23.10 -6.02 -16.72
N TYR A 227 22.55 -5.73 -15.53
CA TYR A 227 21.77 -6.70 -14.76
C TYR A 227 20.58 -7.26 -15.56
N PHE A 228 19.81 -6.39 -16.23
CA PHE A 228 18.68 -6.84 -17.04
C PHE A 228 19.09 -7.50 -18.37
N GLU A 229 20.21 -7.09 -18.97
CA GLU A 229 20.75 -7.74 -20.17
C GLU A 229 21.18 -9.18 -19.89
N GLU A 230 21.71 -9.47 -18.70
CA GLU A 230 22.09 -10.84 -18.29
C GLU A 230 20.88 -11.77 -18.07
N MET A 231 19.68 -11.21 -17.90
CA MET A 231 18.43 -11.97 -17.72
C MET A 231 17.76 -12.38 -19.03
N LYS A 232 18.23 -11.87 -20.17
CA LYS A 232 17.72 -12.17 -21.52
C LYS A 232 18.35 -13.43 -22.12
#